data_AF-A0A953UE95-F1
#
_entry.id   AF-A0A953UE95-F1
#
_cell.length_a   1.000
_cell.length_b   1.000
_cell.length_c   1.000
_cell.angle_alpha   90.00
_cell.angle_beta   90.00
_cell.angle_gamma   90.00
#
_symmetry.space_group_name_H-M   'P 1'
#
loop_
_entity.id
_entity.type
_entity.pdbx_description
1 polymer ?
#
loop_
_entity_poly.entity_id
_entity_poly.type
_entity_poly.pdbx_seq_one_letter_code
_entity_poly.pdbx_strand_id
1 'polypeptide(L)' 'LNPRQARVVELRFFSGLSMEEIAEVLEISSRTVKRYWTLARAWLYAELSR' A
#
# COMPACT_ATOMS: atom_id res chain seq x y z
N LEU A 1 9.37 5.16 -3.67
CA LEU A 1 8.28 4.78 -2.74
C LEU A 1 8.18 5.81 -1.61
N ASN A 2 7.00 6.35 -1.29
CA ASN A 2 6.82 7.23 -0.10
C ASN A 2 6.50 6.37 1.16
N PRO A 3 6.88 6.80 2.39
CA PRO A 3 6.53 6.11 3.64
C PRO A 3 5.08 5.62 3.75
N ARG A 4 4.08 6.40 3.30
CA ARG A 4 2.66 5.99 3.33
C ARG A 4 2.37 4.81 2.39
N GLN A 5 3.01 4.77 1.22
CA GLN A 5 2.89 3.66 0.27
C GLN A 5 3.59 2.41 0.78
N ALA A 6 4.77 2.57 1.40
CA ALA A 6 5.51 1.48 2.03
C ALA A 6 4.69 0.83 3.16
N ARG A 7 4.05 1.65 4.01
CA ARG A 7 3.20 1.14 5.09
C ARG A 7 2.00 0.33 4.58
N VAL A 8 1.39 0.75 3.48
CA VAL A 8 0.29 -0.02 2.84
C VAL A 8 0.81 -1.38 2.32
N VAL A 9 2.01 -1.43 1.74
CA VAL A 9 2.63 -2.70 1.31
C VAL A 9 2.88 -3.61 2.50
N GLU A 10 3.44 -3.06 3.58
CA GLU A 10 3.75 -3.82 4.79
C GLU A 10 2.48 -4.46 5.39
N LEU A 11 1.44 -3.66 5.58
CA LEU A 11 0.18 -4.14 6.14
C LEU A 11 -0.53 -5.15 5.23
N ARG A 12 -0.41 -4.99 3.91
CA ARG A 12 -1.09 -5.86 2.95
C ARG A 12 -0.40 -7.20 2.74
N PHE A 13 0.92 -7.23 2.76
CA PHE A 13 1.72 -8.43 2.47
C PHE A 13 2.23 -9.14 3.73
N PHE A 14 2.66 -8.40 4.76
CA PHE A 14 3.27 -9.01 5.95
C PHE A 14 2.27 -9.22 7.09
N SER A 15 1.25 -8.37 7.23
CA SER A 15 0.18 -8.59 8.22
C SER A 15 -1.13 -9.13 7.64
N GLY A 16 -1.23 -9.29 6.31
CA GLY A 16 -2.38 -9.94 5.65
C GLY A 16 -3.69 -9.15 5.66
N LEU A 17 -3.67 -7.85 6.00
CA LEU A 17 -4.87 -7.03 6.13
C LEU A 17 -5.51 -6.72 4.76
N SER A 18 -6.83 -6.62 4.75
CA SER A 18 -7.63 -6.11 3.62
C SER A 18 -7.45 -4.60 3.42
N MET A 19 -7.92 -4.07 2.28
CA MET A 19 -7.80 -2.63 1.99
C MET A 19 -8.64 -1.77 2.94
N GLU A 20 -9.75 -2.33 3.39
CA GLU A 20 -10.70 -1.74 4.32
C GLU A 20 -10.11 -1.69 5.74
N GLU A 21 -9.52 -2.78 6.22
CA GLU A 21 -8.81 -2.80 7.52
C GLU A 21 -7.60 -1.86 7.52
N ILE A 22 -6.85 -1.81 6.41
CA ILE A 22 -5.73 -0.86 6.28
C ILE A 22 -6.22 0.59 6.32
N ALA A 23 -7.40 0.87 5.75
CA ALA A 23 -8.00 2.19 5.76
C ALA A 23 -8.34 2.63 7.20
N GLU A 24 -8.87 1.71 8.00
CA GLU A 24 -9.14 1.92 9.43
C GLU A 24 -7.84 2.14 10.22
N VAL A 25 -6.85 1.26 10.06
CA VAL A 25 -5.55 1.35 10.77
C VAL A 25 -4.80 2.65 10.46
N LEU A 26 -4.89 3.14 9.23
CA LEU A 26 -4.19 4.34 8.78
C LEU A 26 -5.04 5.61 8.86
N GLU A 27 -6.29 5.51 9.32
CA GLU A 27 -7.27 6.60 9.43
C GLU A 27 -7.42 7.40 8.12
N ILE A 28 -7.51 6.69 7.00
CA ILE A 28 -7.69 7.28 5.66
C ILE A 28 -8.76 6.55 4.88
N SER A 29 -9.29 7.15 3.82
CA SER A 29 -10.28 6.45 2.98
C SER A 29 -9.70 5.23 2.28
N SER A 30 -10.51 4.18 2.10
CA SER A 30 -10.14 2.99 1.31
C SER A 30 -9.76 3.34 -0.14
N ARG A 31 -10.33 4.41 -0.70
CA ARG A 31 -9.91 4.99 -1.99
C ARG A 31 -8.46 5.45 -1.97
N THR A 32 -8.04 6.12 -0.89
CA THR A 32 -6.64 6.56 -0.71
C THR A 32 -5.71 5.37 -0.58
N VAL A 33 -6.09 4.33 0.18
CA VAL A 33 -5.32 3.09 0.32
C VAL A 33 -5.13 2.41 -1.04
N LYS A 34 -6.20 2.24 -1.81
CA LYS A 34 -6.15 1.67 -3.17
C LYS A 34 -5.20 2.45 -4.08
N ARG A 35 -5.22 3.79 -4.02
CA ARG A 35 -4.29 4.63 -4.79
C ARG A 35 -2.84 4.41 -4.36
N TYR A 36 -2.56 4.38 -3.06
CA TYR A 36 -1.21 4.13 -2.54
C TYR A 36 -0.70 2.75 -2.90
N TRP A 37 -1.55 1.73 -2.84
CA TRP A 37 -1.23 0.38 -3.26
C TRP A 37 -0.85 0.30 -4.74
N THR A 38 -1.63 0.91 -5.63
CA THR A 38 -1.32 0.93 -7.07
C THR A 38 0.03 1.59 -7.35
N LEU A 39 0.30 2.74 -6.71
CA LEU A 39 1.58 3.44 -6.86
C LEU A 39 2.75 2.63 -6.30
N ALA A 40 2.56 1.98 -5.14
CA ALA A 40 3.59 1.15 -4.53
C ALA A 40 3.96 -0.04 -5.41
N ARG A 41 2.95 -0.74 -5.95
CA ARG A 41 3.17 -1.86 -6.88
C ARG A 41 3.86 -1.43 -8.16
N ALA A 42 3.44 -0.31 -8.76
CA ALA A 42 4.06 0.21 -9.98
C ALA A 42 5.55 0.55 -9.74
N TRP A 43 5.85 1.18 -8.60
CA TRP A 43 7.24 1.47 -8.22
C TRP A 43 8.06 0.19 -7.99
N LEU A 44 7.53 -0.79 -7.25
CA LEU A 44 8.21 -2.07 -7.01
C LEU A 44 8.49 -2.82 -8.32
N TYR A 45 7.52 -2.85 -9.23
CA TYR A 45 7.68 -3.48 -10.53
C TYR A 45 8.81 -2.83 -11.35
N ALA A 46 8.84 -1.49 -11.39
CA ALA A 46 9.89 -0.74 -12.07
C ALA A 46 11.28 -0.99 -11.46
N GLU A 47 11.37 -1.10 -10.13
CA GLU A 47 12.63 -1.35 -9.43
C GLU A 47 13.15 -2.78 -9.64
N LEU A 48 12.26 -3.78 -9.63
CA LEU A 48 12.64 -5.19 -9.85
C LEU A 48 12.94 -5.53 -11.31
N SER A 49 12.48 -4.71 -12.26
CA SER A 49 12.70 -4.90 -13.70
C SER A 49 13.95 -4.16 -14.21
N ARG A 50 14.77 -3.62 -13.29
CA ARG A 50 16.02 -2.92 -13.55
C ARG A 50 17.21 -3.85 -13.33
#